data_AF-A0A318MD71-F1
#
_entry.id   AF-A0A318MD71-F1
#
_cell.length_a   1.000
_cell.length_b   1.000
_cell.length_c   1.000
_cell.angle_alpha   90.00
_cell.angle_beta   90.00
_cell.angle_gamma   90.00
#
_symmetry.space_group_name_H-M   'P 1'
#
loop_
_entity.id
_entity.type
_entity.pdbx_description
1 polymer ?
#
loop_
_entity_poly.entity_id
_entity_poly.type
_entity_poly.pdbx_seq_one_letter_code
_entity_poly.pdbx_strand_id
1 'polypeptide(L)'
;MLMALAGAFALVALAVAPAYAQSGHFVTGGGNAAECVDIGTQLRCTGKVAGLGGTTFEITVQAQGVASVECTNPAGNVAPGQDTTITATASSGPLPTPRNGQFVFNLATETPTVPNVPTCPNPQWTATVVDVTFGDATLSLFENGALSDQIVVPVG
;
A
#
# COMPACT_ATOMS: atom_id res chain seq x y z
N MET A 1 -12.20 73.93 19.77
CA MET A 1 -11.55 73.42 18.55
C MET A 1 -10.47 72.44 19.02
N LEU A 2 -10.85 71.22 19.44
CA LEU A 2 -11.04 70.01 18.63
C LEU A 2 -9.80 69.64 17.81
N MET A 3 -9.08 68.59 18.22
CA MET A 3 -8.63 67.52 17.34
C MET A 3 -8.28 66.28 18.18
N ALA A 4 -9.05 65.22 17.97
CA ALA A 4 -8.99 63.95 18.68
C ALA A 4 -7.87 63.05 18.13
N LEU A 5 -7.13 62.39 19.02
CA LEU A 5 -6.31 61.23 18.66
C LEU A 5 -7.22 60.01 18.54
N ALA A 6 -7.41 59.50 17.32
CA ALA A 6 -8.01 58.20 17.08
C ALA A 6 -6.91 57.21 16.69
N GLY A 7 -6.48 56.39 17.66
CA GLY A 7 -5.58 55.25 17.41
C GLY A 7 -6.36 54.08 16.85
N ALA A 8 -6.05 53.67 15.62
CA ALA A 8 -6.63 52.48 15.00
C ALA A 8 -5.87 51.22 15.46
N PHE A 9 -6.47 50.42 16.35
CA PHE A 9 -6.01 49.07 16.63
C PHE A 9 -6.57 48.13 15.54
N ALA A 10 -5.69 47.65 14.65
CA ALA A 10 -6.05 46.62 13.67
C ALA A 10 -6.09 45.26 14.37
N LEU A 11 -7.30 44.70 14.52
CA LEU A 11 -7.50 43.31 14.95
C LEU A 11 -7.08 42.37 13.82
N VAL A 12 -5.88 41.80 13.92
CA VAL A 12 -5.45 40.69 13.07
C VAL A 12 -6.19 39.44 13.53
N ALA A 13 -7.19 39.00 12.77
CA ALA A 13 -7.83 37.71 12.99
C ALA A 13 -6.86 36.60 12.54
N LEU A 14 -6.20 35.95 13.50
CA LEU A 14 -5.47 34.70 13.23
C LEU A 14 -6.51 33.61 12.93
N ALA A 15 -6.67 33.25 11.66
CA ALA A 15 -7.36 32.03 11.29
C ALA A 15 -6.52 30.84 11.79
N VAL A 16 -6.89 30.28 12.94
CA VAL A 16 -6.28 29.06 13.44
C VAL A 16 -6.85 27.92 12.60
N ALA A 17 -6.06 27.42 11.64
CA ALA A 17 -6.41 26.17 10.98
C ALA A 17 -6.52 25.08 12.05
N PRO A 18 -7.57 24.25 12.05
CA PRO A 18 -7.63 23.11 12.95
C PRO A 18 -6.43 22.20 12.65
N ALA A 19 -5.53 22.05 13.62
CA ALA A 19 -4.48 21.06 13.56
C ALA A 19 -5.12 19.69 13.83
N TYR A 20 -5.38 18.92 12.79
CA TYR A 20 -5.74 17.51 12.95
C TYR A 20 -4.48 16.79 13.44
N ALA A 21 -4.51 16.23 14.65
CA ALA A 21 -3.44 15.38 15.16
C ALA A 21 -3.51 14.00 14.48
N GLN A 22 -3.14 13.96 13.19
CA GLN A 22 -2.94 12.72 12.43
C GLN A 22 -1.54 12.20 12.75
N SER A 23 -1.47 11.02 13.36
CA SER A 23 -0.21 10.34 13.70
C SER A 23 -0.41 8.83 13.64
N GLY A 24 -1.24 8.40 12.68
CA GLY A 24 -1.42 7.00 12.35
C GLY A 24 -0.07 6.38 12.04
N HIS A 25 0.23 5.23 12.64
CA HIS A 25 1.47 4.50 12.40
C HIS A 25 1.23 3.00 12.43
N PHE A 26 2.10 2.25 11.77
CA PHE A 26 2.14 0.80 11.89
C PHE A 26 2.68 0.41 13.27
N VAL A 27 2.05 -0.58 13.88
CA VAL A 27 2.62 -1.25 15.05
C VAL A 27 3.80 -2.10 14.58
N THR A 28 4.96 -1.90 15.18
CA THR A 28 6.22 -2.56 14.77
C THR A 28 6.74 -3.58 15.79
N GLY A 29 5.99 -3.85 16.86
CA GLY A 29 6.39 -4.78 17.91
C GLY A 29 5.25 -5.61 18.51
N GLY A 30 5.60 -6.79 19.03
CA GLY A 30 4.66 -7.76 19.60
C GLY A 30 3.82 -8.48 18.53
N GLY A 31 2.84 -9.29 18.95
CA GLY A 31 2.02 -10.11 18.03
C GLY A 31 1.05 -9.35 17.11
N ASN A 32 1.20 -8.03 16.96
CA ASN A 32 0.47 -7.21 15.99
C ASN A 32 1.42 -6.42 15.09
N ALA A 33 2.72 -6.73 15.12
CA ALA A 33 3.69 -6.18 14.20
C ALA A 33 3.28 -6.51 12.75
N ALA A 34 3.63 -5.63 11.81
CA ALA A 34 3.41 -5.94 10.41
C ALA A 34 4.28 -7.13 9.97
N GLU A 35 3.66 -8.13 9.37
CA GLU A 35 4.31 -9.32 8.84
C GLU A 35 3.82 -9.55 7.42
N CYS A 36 4.73 -9.83 6.51
CA CYS A 36 4.45 -10.15 5.11
C CYS A 36 5.01 -11.52 4.78
N VAL A 37 4.19 -12.38 4.18
CA VAL A 37 4.55 -13.76 3.82
C VAL A 37 4.22 -14.03 2.38
N ASP A 38 5.13 -14.71 1.71
CA ASP A 38 4.90 -15.26 0.38
C ASP A 38 3.90 -16.42 0.47
N ILE A 39 2.87 -16.40 -0.38
CA ILE A 39 1.85 -17.44 -0.47
C ILE A 39 1.74 -18.01 -1.90
N GLY A 40 2.81 -17.91 -2.68
CA GLY A 40 2.94 -18.41 -4.05
C GLY A 40 2.90 -17.28 -5.07
N THR A 41 1.78 -17.10 -5.77
CA THR A 41 1.65 -16.01 -6.75
C THR A 41 1.31 -14.65 -6.13
N GLN A 42 1.12 -14.59 -4.81
CA GLN A 42 0.65 -13.42 -4.09
C GLN A 42 1.48 -13.21 -2.83
N LEU A 43 1.51 -11.97 -2.37
CA LEU A 43 2.05 -11.60 -1.07
C LEU A 43 0.90 -11.34 -0.10
N ARG A 44 0.98 -11.86 1.12
CA ARG A 44 0.03 -11.60 2.21
C ARG A 44 0.69 -10.76 3.29
N CYS A 45 0.14 -9.58 3.58
CA CYS A 45 0.59 -8.76 4.69
C CYS A 45 -0.51 -8.61 5.75
N THR A 46 -0.15 -8.83 7.01
CA THR A 46 -1.02 -8.65 8.18
C THR A 46 -0.36 -7.72 9.18
N GLY A 47 -1.16 -7.13 10.06
CA GLY A 47 -0.63 -6.26 11.11
C GLY A 47 -1.69 -5.33 11.68
N LYS A 48 -1.23 -4.31 12.41
CA LYS A 48 -2.11 -3.30 12.99
C LYS A 48 -1.58 -1.90 12.77
N VAL A 49 -2.48 -0.96 12.53
CA VAL A 49 -2.21 0.48 12.61
C VAL A 49 -2.88 1.08 13.84
N ALA A 50 -2.26 2.09 14.43
CA ALA A 50 -2.75 2.79 15.62
C ALA A 50 -2.50 4.29 15.52
N GLY A 51 -3.20 5.08 16.34
CA GLY A 51 -3.05 6.54 16.35
C GLY A 51 -3.78 7.23 15.19
N LEU A 52 -4.74 6.55 14.55
CA LEU A 52 -5.55 7.13 13.49
C LEU A 52 -6.40 8.29 14.05
N GLY A 53 -6.25 9.46 13.46
CA GLY A 53 -6.93 10.70 13.85
C GLY A 53 -7.73 11.36 12.71
N GLY A 54 -7.54 10.91 11.47
CA GLY A 54 -8.31 11.36 10.31
C GLY A 54 -9.76 10.85 10.29
N THR A 55 -10.56 11.29 9.32
CA THR A 55 -11.91 10.76 9.11
C THR A 55 -11.89 9.46 8.30
N THR A 56 -10.92 9.35 7.40
CA THR A 56 -10.65 8.14 6.64
C THR A 56 -9.17 7.78 6.70
N PHE A 57 -8.87 6.51 6.46
CA PHE A 57 -7.53 6.00 6.28
C PHE A 57 -7.49 4.95 5.16
N GLU A 58 -6.30 4.69 4.62
CA GLU A 58 -6.06 3.66 3.62
C GLU A 58 -4.69 3.02 3.87
N ILE A 59 -4.59 1.71 3.68
CA ILE A 59 -3.33 0.97 3.75
C ILE A 59 -3.05 0.40 2.37
N THR A 60 -1.85 0.65 1.84
CA THR A 60 -1.37 0.04 0.61
C THR A 60 -0.16 -0.84 0.87
N VAL A 61 -0.04 -1.91 0.08
CA VAL A 61 1.10 -2.83 0.04
C VAL A 61 1.69 -2.78 -1.36
N GLN A 62 3.00 -2.70 -1.47
CA GLN A 62 3.72 -2.83 -2.73
C GLN A 62 4.99 -3.66 -2.54
N ALA A 63 5.22 -4.64 -3.39
CA ALA A 63 6.46 -5.41 -3.42
C ALA A 63 6.93 -5.65 -4.86
N GLN A 64 8.25 -5.58 -5.07
CA GLN A 64 8.85 -6.07 -6.31
C GLN A 64 9.05 -7.58 -6.19
N GLY A 65 8.86 -8.30 -7.29
CA GLY A 65 9.08 -9.74 -7.35
C GLY A 65 9.53 -10.20 -8.72
N VAL A 66 10.03 -11.43 -8.77
CA VAL A 66 10.36 -12.14 -10.01
C VAL A 66 9.37 -13.29 -10.16
N ALA A 67 8.52 -13.19 -11.17
CA ALA A 67 7.51 -14.20 -11.48
C ALA A 67 8.14 -15.37 -12.25
N SER A 68 7.94 -16.59 -11.74
CA SER A 68 8.14 -17.83 -12.49
C SER A 68 6.93 -18.07 -13.39
N VAL A 69 7.16 -18.37 -14.66
CA VAL A 69 6.10 -18.41 -15.68
C VAL A 69 6.08 -19.75 -16.39
N GLU A 70 4.89 -20.29 -16.59
CA GLU A 70 4.62 -21.37 -17.53
C GLU A 70 3.94 -20.83 -18.79
N CYS A 71 4.33 -21.37 -19.94
CA CYS A 71 3.80 -21.02 -21.24
C CYS A 71 3.02 -22.21 -21.80
N THR A 72 1.73 -22.00 -22.10
CA THR A 72 0.88 -23.03 -22.73
C THR A 72 0.66 -22.70 -24.20
N ASN A 73 0.95 -23.65 -25.11
CA ASN A 73 0.72 -23.47 -26.55
C ASN A 73 -0.74 -23.78 -26.94
N PRO A 74 -1.19 -23.40 -28.15
CA PRO A 74 -2.55 -23.69 -28.60
C PRO A 74 -2.94 -25.17 -28.66
N ALA A 75 -1.96 -26.07 -28.71
CA ALA A 75 -2.17 -27.52 -28.65
C ALA A 75 -2.21 -28.07 -27.21
N GLY A 76 -2.15 -27.20 -26.19
CA GLY A 76 -2.24 -27.55 -24.78
C GLY A 76 -0.94 -28.04 -24.14
N ASN A 77 0.21 -27.92 -24.82
CA ASN A 77 1.49 -28.32 -24.25
C ASN A 77 2.07 -27.18 -23.42
N VAL A 78 2.64 -27.52 -22.26
CA VAL A 78 3.26 -26.57 -21.33
C VAL A 78 4.77 -26.61 -21.48
N ALA A 79 5.40 -25.44 -21.49
CA ALA A 79 6.85 -25.27 -21.46
C ALA A 79 7.22 -24.14 -20.46
N PRO A 80 8.45 -24.13 -19.92
CA PRO A 80 8.92 -23.02 -19.11
C PRO A 80 8.92 -21.70 -19.89
N GLY A 81 8.46 -20.62 -19.25
CA GLY A 81 8.60 -19.25 -19.72
C GLY A 81 9.85 -18.57 -19.19
N GLN A 82 10.03 -17.30 -19.54
CA GLN A 82 11.09 -16.46 -18.97
C GLN A 82 10.63 -15.82 -17.66
N ASP A 83 11.54 -15.81 -16.68
CA ASP A 83 11.35 -15.07 -15.45
C ASP A 83 11.07 -13.60 -15.74
N THR A 84 10.03 -13.05 -15.12
CA THR A 84 9.54 -11.70 -15.44
C THR A 84 9.42 -10.87 -14.17
N THR A 85 10.03 -9.69 -14.15
CA THR A 85 9.86 -8.75 -13.03
C THR A 85 8.43 -8.23 -13.00
N ILE A 86 7.83 -8.27 -11.81
CA ILE A 86 6.48 -7.75 -11.56
C ILE A 86 6.49 -6.82 -10.34
N THR A 87 5.48 -5.97 -10.26
CA THR A 87 5.15 -5.22 -9.06
C THR A 87 3.80 -5.71 -8.57
N ALA A 88 3.78 -6.32 -7.38
CA ALA A 88 2.54 -6.75 -6.75
C ALA A 88 2.03 -5.65 -5.80
N THR A 89 0.72 -5.44 -5.82
CA THR A 89 0.07 -4.39 -5.03
C THR A 89 -1.19 -4.90 -4.35
N ALA A 90 -1.49 -4.32 -3.18
CA ALA A 90 -2.77 -4.46 -2.49
C ALA A 90 -3.20 -3.10 -1.92
N SER A 91 -4.50 -2.89 -1.76
CA SER A 91 -5.02 -1.74 -1.01
C SER A 91 -6.26 -2.16 -0.20
N SER A 92 -6.43 -1.57 0.99
CA SER A 92 -7.68 -1.64 1.73
C SER A 92 -8.81 -0.82 1.09
N GLY A 93 -8.45 0.09 0.17
CA GLY A 93 -9.24 1.26 -0.19
C GLY A 93 -9.40 2.23 0.99
N PRO A 94 -10.08 3.37 0.76
CA PRO A 94 -10.39 4.31 1.82
C PRO A 94 -11.45 3.71 2.76
N LEU A 95 -11.10 3.62 4.05
CA LEU A 95 -11.94 3.13 5.12
C LEU A 95 -12.23 4.26 6.13
N PRO A 96 -13.41 4.29 6.77
CA PRO A 96 -13.67 5.22 7.85
C PRO A 96 -12.80 4.88 9.07
N THR A 97 -12.23 5.89 9.73
CA THR A 97 -11.41 5.69 10.93
C THR A 97 -12.24 5.13 12.08
N PRO A 98 -11.85 3.99 12.69
CA PRO A 98 -12.53 3.45 13.86
C PRO A 98 -12.45 4.40 15.06
N ARG A 99 -13.49 4.41 15.91
CA ARG A 99 -13.55 5.31 17.08
C ARG A 99 -12.41 5.11 18.09
N ASN A 100 -11.81 3.92 18.14
CA ASN A 100 -10.67 3.62 18.99
C ASN A 100 -9.30 3.93 18.34
N GLY A 101 -9.30 4.51 17.12
CA GLY A 101 -8.10 4.94 16.41
C GLY A 101 -7.16 3.80 16.00
N GLN A 102 -7.66 2.56 15.90
CA GLN A 102 -6.87 1.37 15.59
C GLN A 102 -7.58 0.47 14.58
N PHE A 103 -6.81 -0.19 13.72
CA PHE A 103 -7.33 -1.13 12.75
C PHE A 103 -6.34 -2.28 12.50
N VAL A 104 -6.85 -3.52 12.53
CA VAL A 104 -6.08 -4.72 12.16
C VAL A 104 -6.35 -5.02 10.71
N PHE A 105 -5.30 -5.16 9.92
CA PHE A 105 -5.40 -5.42 8.48
C PHE A 105 -4.92 -6.83 8.12
N ASN A 106 -5.45 -7.33 7.02
CA ASN A 106 -5.04 -8.56 6.36
C ASN A 106 -5.27 -8.35 4.87
N LEU A 107 -4.20 -8.04 4.14
CA LEU A 107 -4.23 -7.71 2.72
C LEU A 107 -3.44 -8.76 1.94
N ALA A 108 -3.99 -9.17 0.81
CA ALA A 108 -3.29 -9.98 -0.18
C ALA A 108 -3.16 -9.18 -1.47
N THR A 109 -2.01 -9.26 -2.13
CA THR A 109 -1.85 -8.65 -3.44
C THR A 109 -2.70 -9.36 -4.48
N GLU A 110 -3.02 -8.69 -5.57
CA GLU A 110 -3.60 -9.38 -6.73
C GLU A 110 -2.57 -10.36 -7.33
N THR A 111 -3.06 -11.45 -7.95
CA THR A 111 -2.19 -12.33 -8.74
C THR A 111 -1.69 -11.54 -9.96
N PRO A 112 -0.36 -11.41 -10.16
CA PRO A 112 0.16 -10.63 -11.26
C PRO A 112 -0.11 -11.32 -12.59
N THR A 113 -0.28 -10.50 -13.63
CA THR A 113 -0.27 -10.97 -15.02
C THR A 113 1.00 -10.49 -15.69
N VAL A 114 1.47 -11.26 -16.66
CA VAL A 114 2.66 -10.95 -17.46
C VAL A 114 2.28 -11.00 -18.94
N PRO A 115 2.93 -10.21 -19.80
CA PRO A 115 2.66 -10.26 -21.22
C PRO A 115 3.08 -11.62 -21.79
N ASN A 116 2.42 -12.09 -22.85
CA ASN A 116 2.83 -13.32 -23.53
C ASN A 116 4.21 -13.20 -24.20
N VAL A 117 4.64 -12.00 -24.57
CA VAL A 117 5.96 -11.75 -25.20
C VAL A 117 6.64 -10.59 -24.47
N PRO A 118 7.94 -10.68 -24.13
CA PRO A 118 8.90 -11.75 -24.46
C PRO A 118 8.87 -12.99 -23.56
N THR A 119 7.94 -13.05 -22.60
CA THR A 119 7.86 -14.11 -21.58
C THR A 119 7.73 -15.52 -22.18
N CYS A 120 6.93 -15.67 -23.23
CA CYS A 120 6.76 -16.89 -24.00
C CYS A 120 7.29 -16.71 -25.44
N PRO A 121 7.49 -17.82 -26.19
CA PRO A 121 8.16 -17.76 -27.50
C PRO A 121 7.49 -16.86 -28.54
N ASN A 122 6.16 -16.73 -28.51
CA ASN A 122 5.40 -15.86 -29.42
C ASN A 122 3.99 -15.57 -28.85
N PRO A 123 3.23 -14.61 -29.43
CA PRO A 123 1.93 -14.19 -28.89
C PRO A 123 0.82 -15.25 -28.89
N GLN A 124 0.98 -16.39 -29.58
CA GLN A 124 0.00 -17.48 -29.58
C GLN A 124 0.10 -18.36 -28.34
N TRP A 125 1.18 -18.24 -27.57
CA TRP A 125 1.30 -18.91 -26.27
C TRP A 125 0.61 -18.08 -25.19
N THR A 126 0.06 -18.75 -24.19
CA THR A 126 -0.51 -18.11 -23.00
C THR A 126 0.49 -18.20 -21.86
N ALA A 127 0.92 -17.05 -21.33
CA ALA A 127 1.75 -16.97 -20.14
C ALA A 127 0.90 -17.08 -18.87
N THR A 128 1.34 -17.88 -17.91
CA THR A 128 0.69 -18.01 -16.60
C THR A 128 1.75 -17.94 -15.52
N VAL A 129 1.61 -16.98 -14.59
CA VAL A 129 2.46 -16.91 -13.41
C VAL A 129 2.09 -18.05 -12.49
N VAL A 130 3.06 -18.89 -12.15
CA VAL A 130 2.87 -20.05 -11.27
C VAL A 130 3.42 -19.82 -9.86
N ASP A 131 4.39 -18.91 -9.74
CA ASP A 131 5.00 -18.53 -8.47
C ASP A 131 5.66 -17.15 -8.59
N VAL A 132 5.88 -16.46 -7.48
CA VAL A 132 6.61 -15.19 -7.46
C VAL A 132 7.58 -15.17 -6.29
N THR A 133 8.87 -15.01 -6.58
CA THR A 133 9.84 -14.71 -5.53
C THR A 133 9.81 -13.21 -5.21
N PHE A 134 9.24 -12.86 -4.06
CA PHE A 134 9.13 -11.47 -3.61
C PHE A 134 10.41 -10.97 -2.92
N GLY A 135 10.73 -9.68 -3.14
CA GLY A 135 11.62 -8.91 -2.26
C GLY A 135 10.84 -8.27 -1.12
N ASP A 136 11.47 -7.33 -0.40
CA ASP A 136 10.83 -6.62 0.70
C ASP A 136 9.54 -5.90 0.28
N ALA A 137 8.56 -5.88 1.18
CA ALA A 137 7.28 -5.20 0.99
C ALA A 137 7.32 -3.80 1.60
N THR A 138 6.85 -2.81 0.86
CA THR A 138 6.59 -1.46 1.37
C THR A 138 5.12 -1.33 1.73
N LEU A 139 4.85 -1.01 2.99
CA LEU A 139 3.52 -0.73 3.51
C LEU A 139 3.38 0.77 3.75
N SER A 140 2.33 1.37 3.20
CA SER A 140 2.06 2.80 3.36
C SER A 140 0.69 3.02 3.97
N LEU A 141 0.61 3.89 4.98
CA LEU A 141 -0.62 4.30 5.64
C LEU A 141 -0.94 5.74 5.26
N PHE A 142 -2.13 5.96 4.73
CA PHE A 142 -2.65 7.27 4.38
C PHE A 142 -3.79 7.64 5.31
N GLU A 143 -3.88 8.90 5.73
CA GLU A 143 -5.04 9.46 6.43
C GLU A 143 -5.58 10.66 5.65
N ASN A 144 -6.87 10.63 5.30
CA ASN A 144 -7.50 11.62 4.42
C ASN A 144 -6.73 11.85 3.10
N GLY A 145 -6.05 10.82 2.58
CA GLY A 145 -5.26 10.87 1.35
C GLY A 145 -3.82 11.40 1.50
N ALA A 146 -3.41 11.82 2.70
CA ALA A 146 -2.03 12.21 2.98
C ALA A 146 -1.26 11.03 3.60
N LEU A 147 -0.01 10.81 3.19
CA LEU A 147 0.85 9.78 3.78
C LEU A 147 1.10 10.12 5.26
N SER A 148 0.74 9.21 6.15
CA SER A 148 0.90 9.33 7.60
C SER A 148 2.12 8.54 8.09
N ASP A 149 2.31 7.31 7.57
CA ASP A 149 3.45 6.45 7.91
C ASP A 149 3.79 5.49 6.77
N GLN A 150 5.05 5.03 6.73
CA GLN A 150 5.53 4.07 5.76
C GLN A 150 6.63 3.20 6.39
N ILE A 151 6.51 1.88 6.22
CA ILE A 151 7.50 0.92 6.69
C ILE A 151 7.89 -0.06 5.58
N VAL A 152 9.08 -0.65 5.72
CA VAL A 152 9.56 -1.75 4.89
C VAL A 152 9.55 -3.02 5.75
N VAL A 153 8.94 -4.08 5.24
CA VAL A 153 8.76 -5.36 5.92
C VAL A 153 9.40 -6.45 5.06
N PRO A 154 10.41 -7.18 5.59
CA PRO A 154 10.96 -8.34 4.90
C PRO A 154 9.87 -9.38 4.64
N VAL A 155 9.89 -9.99 3.46
CA VAL A 155 8.97 -11.08 3.13
C VAL A 155 9.57 -12.40 3.61
N GLY A 156 8.80 -13.13 4.42
CA GLY A 156 9.14 -14.46 4.93
C GLY A 156 8.46 -15.60 4.19
#